data_AF-A0A0G0LEN5-F1
#
_entry.id   AF-A0A0G0LEN5-F1
#
_cell.length_a   1.000
_cell.length_b   1.000
_cell.length_c   1.000
_cell.angle_alpha   90.00
_cell.angle_beta   90.00
_cell.angle_gamma   90.00
#
_symmetry.space_group_name_H-M   'P 1'
#
loop_
_entity.id
_entity.type
_entity.pdbx_description
1 polymer ?
#
loop_
_entity_poly.entity_id
_entity_poly.type
_entity_poly.pdbx_seq_one_letter_code
_entity_poly.pdbx_strand_id
1 'polypeptide(L)'
;MLNKNNQGIATLKSDTNFTNHNSQNCLISSQSNKLIGLVGVKDLAIIDTPDGLLICHLNDTLQVRDLITKMVSDKKQINYFLKSPK
;
A
#
# COMPACT_ATOMS: atom_id res chain seq x y z
N MET A 1 8.02 -14.67 -10.32
CA MET A 1 7.12 -14.85 -9.16
C MET A 1 7.65 -14.00 -8.01
N LEU A 2 6.79 -13.39 -7.20
CA LEU A 2 7.24 -12.64 -6.01
C LEU A 2 7.66 -13.61 -4.92
N ASN A 3 8.79 -13.33 -4.26
CA ASN A 3 9.24 -14.10 -3.11
C ASN A 3 8.34 -13.80 -1.90
N LYS A 4 7.86 -14.84 -1.23
CA LYS A 4 7.04 -14.77 -0.03
C LYS A 4 7.81 -15.32 1.15
N ASN A 5 7.61 -14.75 2.33
CA ASN A 5 8.07 -15.35 3.58
C ASN A 5 7.14 -16.49 4.04
N ASN A 6 7.47 -17.15 5.15
CA ASN A 6 6.69 -18.28 5.70
C ASN A 6 5.24 -17.92 6.09
N GLN A 7 4.91 -16.63 6.24
CA GLN A 7 3.56 -16.14 6.55
C GLN A 7 2.81 -15.69 5.28
N GLY A 8 3.38 -15.92 4.10
CA GLY A 8 2.80 -15.54 2.81
C GLY A 8 2.95 -14.05 2.49
N ILE A 9 3.70 -13.29 3.29
CA ILE A 9 3.92 -11.86 3.04
C ILE A 9 4.95 -11.70 1.92
N ALA A 10 4.60 -10.89 0.91
CA ALA A 10 5.46 -10.53 -0.22
C ALA A 10 5.89 -9.06 -0.15
N THR A 11 7.11 -8.76 -0.59
CA THR A 11 7.57 -7.39 -0.83
C THR A 11 7.80 -7.14 -2.31
N LEU A 12 7.37 -5.97 -2.82
CA LEU A 12 7.64 -5.58 -4.23
C LEU A 12 9.04 -4.97 -4.41
N LYS A 13 9.56 -4.33 -3.37
CA LYS A 13 10.90 -3.72 -3.37
C LYS A 13 11.76 -4.42 -2.32
N SER A 14 12.97 -4.83 -2.72
CA SER A 14 13.87 -5.62 -1.89
C SER A 14 14.35 -4.89 -0.62
N ASP A 15 14.33 -3.57 -0.64
CA ASP A 15 14.69 -2.67 0.47
C ASP A 15 13.52 -2.32 1.39
N THR A 16 12.34 -2.92 1.19
CA THR A 16 11.18 -2.72 2.06
C THR A 16 11.49 -3.23 3.46
N ASN A 17 11.63 -2.31 4.42
CA ASN A 17 11.81 -2.64 5.82
C ASN A 17 10.46 -2.85 6.49
N PHE A 18 10.16 -4.09 6.92
CA PHE A 18 8.91 -4.39 7.61
C PHE A 18 9.10 -5.39 8.74
N THR A 19 8.18 -5.34 9.70
CA THR A 19 8.02 -6.34 10.75
C THR A 19 6.54 -6.66 10.90
N ASN A 20 6.23 -7.85 11.42
CA ASN A 20 4.86 -8.21 11.69
C ASN A 20 4.70 -9.01 12.97
N HIS A 21 3.50 -8.93 13.54
CA HIS A 21 3.02 -9.74 14.63
C HIS A 21 1.65 -10.31 14.25
N ASN A 22 1.55 -11.64 14.18
CA ASN A 22 0.30 -12.36 13.84
C ASN A 22 -0.40 -11.84 12.55
N SER A 23 0.37 -11.56 11.49
CA SER A 23 -0.18 -11.10 10.20
C SER A 23 0.16 -12.07 9.07
N GLN A 24 -0.69 -12.16 8.05
CA GLN A 24 -0.57 -13.19 7.01
C GLN A 24 -0.96 -12.67 5.62
N ASN A 25 -0.37 -13.25 4.58
CA ASN A 25 -0.74 -13.04 3.17
C ASN A 25 -0.89 -11.57 2.75
N CYS A 26 0.02 -10.70 3.18
CA CYS A 26 0.00 -9.28 2.80
C CYS A 26 1.02 -8.98 1.70
N LEU A 27 0.76 -7.95 0.89
CA LEU A 27 1.69 -7.39 -0.08
C LEU A 27 2.18 -6.03 0.42
N ILE A 28 3.48 -5.83 0.50
CA ILE A 28 4.07 -4.59 1.00
C ILE A 28 4.99 -3.98 -0.07
N SER A 29 4.85 -2.69 -0.31
CA SER A 29 5.79 -1.93 -1.13
C SER A 29 6.05 -0.60 -0.44
N SER A 30 7.29 -0.37 -0.04
CA SER A 30 7.70 0.87 0.64
C SER A 30 8.98 1.42 0.04
N GLN A 31 9.24 2.69 0.29
CA GLN A 31 10.59 3.24 0.10
C GLN A 31 11.47 2.89 1.30
N SER A 32 12.80 2.89 1.09
CA SER A 32 13.82 2.40 2.05
C SER A 32 13.89 3.15 3.39
N ASN A 33 13.23 4.32 3.51
CA ASN A 33 13.35 5.20 4.66
C ASN A 33 12.32 4.95 5.78
N LYS A 34 11.49 3.90 5.67
CA LYS A 34 10.38 3.65 6.60
C LYS A 34 10.28 2.19 7.02
N LEU A 35 10.08 1.95 8.32
CA LEU A 35 9.71 0.65 8.87
C LEU A 35 8.19 0.49 8.88
N ILE A 36 7.68 -0.59 8.30
CA ILE A 36 6.25 -0.92 8.29
C ILE A 36 5.96 -2.03 9.32
N GLY A 37 5.05 -1.76 10.27
CA GLY A 37 4.59 -2.75 11.25
C GLY A 37 3.20 -3.27 10.90
N LEU A 38 3.01 -4.59 10.92
CA LEU A 38 1.71 -5.24 10.71
C LEU A 38 1.29 -5.98 11.99
N VAL A 39 0.06 -5.79 12.45
CA VAL A 39 -0.47 -6.45 13.65
C VAL A 39 -1.85 -7.02 13.38
N GLY A 40 -2.00 -8.34 13.44
CA GLY A 40 -3.32 -9.00 13.32
C GLY A 40 -4.02 -8.83 11.98
N VAL A 41 -3.33 -8.38 10.92
CA VAL A 41 -3.94 -8.11 9.61
C VAL A 41 -3.71 -9.25 8.63
N LYS A 42 -4.66 -9.44 7.72
CA LYS A 42 -4.60 -10.47 6.69
C LYS A 42 -5.03 -9.92 5.35
N ASP A 43 -4.45 -10.45 4.30
CA ASP A 43 -4.89 -10.24 2.92
C ASP A 43 -4.89 -8.76 2.49
N LEU A 44 -3.96 -7.96 3.00
CA LEU A 44 -3.85 -6.53 2.66
C LEU A 44 -2.74 -6.26 1.65
N ALA A 45 -2.97 -5.31 0.74
CA ALA A 45 -1.93 -4.56 0.05
C ALA A 45 -1.63 -3.27 0.82
N ILE A 46 -0.36 -3.02 1.10
CA ILE A 46 0.17 -1.81 1.74
C ILE A 46 1.19 -1.20 0.78
N ILE A 47 0.81 -0.13 0.09
CA ILE A 47 1.63 0.54 -0.92
C ILE A 47 1.95 1.96 -0.45
N ASP A 48 3.19 2.16 -0.03
CA ASP A 48 3.75 3.42 0.46
C ASP A 48 4.65 4.04 -0.64
N THR A 49 4.25 5.21 -1.13
CA THR A 49 4.97 6.01 -2.12
C THR A 49 5.31 7.38 -1.51
N PRO A 50 6.16 8.23 -2.14
CA PRO A 50 6.47 9.55 -1.58
C PRO A 50 5.24 10.40 -1.37
N ASP A 51 4.29 10.27 -2.30
CA ASP A 51 3.15 11.16 -2.36
C ASP A 51 2.05 10.63 -1.43
N GLY A 52 1.90 9.32 -1.24
CA GLY A 52 0.76 8.76 -0.54
C GLY A 52 0.87 7.31 -0.11
N LEU A 53 -0.12 6.88 0.66
CA LEU A 53 -0.25 5.54 1.21
C LEU A 53 -1.59 4.94 0.79
N LEU A 54 -1.55 3.77 0.15
CA LEU A 54 -2.72 2.96 -0.15
C LEU A 54 -2.72 1.71 0.72
N ILE A 55 -3.86 1.45 1.36
CA ILE A 55 -4.15 0.21 2.07
C ILE A 55 -5.49 -0.33 1.57
N CYS A 56 -5.51 -1.56 1.09
CA CYS A 56 -6.75 -2.23 0.70
C CYS A 56 -6.65 -3.74 0.86
N HIS A 57 -7.78 -4.42 0.87
CA HIS A 57 -7.77 -5.88 0.76
C HIS A 57 -7.30 -6.28 -0.64
N LEU A 58 -6.53 -7.36 -0.76
CA LEU A 58 -6.02 -7.90 -2.01
C LEU A 58 -7.13 -8.26 -3.02
N ASN A 59 -8.34 -8.57 -2.53
CA ASN A 59 -9.49 -8.91 -3.35
C ASN A 59 -10.23 -7.67 -3.86
N ASP A 60 -9.99 -6.50 -3.26
CA ASP A 60 -10.64 -5.23 -3.58
C ASP A 60 -9.75 -4.32 -4.43
N THR A 61 -8.67 -4.86 -5.01
CA THR A 61 -7.71 -4.08 -5.81
C THR A 61 -8.35 -3.36 -7.00
N LEU A 62 -9.44 -3.88 -7.56
CA LEU A 62 -10.20 -3.21 -8.62
C LEU A 62 -10.93 -1.96 -8.12
N GLN A 63 -11.38 -1.95 -6.86
CA GLN A 63 -12.09 -0.81 -6.24
C GLN A 63 -11.17 0.39 -5.99
N VAL A 64 -9.85 0.24 -6.12
CA VAL A 64 -8.91 1.36 -6.08
C VAL A 64 -9.26 2.40 -7.14
N ARG A 65 -9.78 1.97 -8.31
CA ARG A 65 -10.24 2.91 -9.36
C ARG A 65 -11.38 3.79 -8.87
N ASP A 66 -12.35 3.21 -8.16
CA ASP A 66 -13.49 3.93 -7.63
C ASP A 66 -13.08 4.91 -6.52
N LEU A 67 -12.11 4.52 -5.69
CA LEU A 67 -11.50 5.42 -4.71
C LEU A 67 -10.86 6.63 -5.39
N ILE A 68 -10.08 6.42 -6.45
CA ILE A 68 -9.48 7.51 -7.23
C ILE A 68 -10.56 8.40 -7.85
N THR A 69 -11.60 7.81 -8.46
CA THR A 69 -12.74 8.56 -9.02
C THR A 69 -13.42 9.45 -7.98
N LYS A 70 -13.60 8.93 -6.75
CA LYS A 70 -14.12 9.72 -5.63
C LYS A 70 -13.19 10.88 -5.27
N MET A 71 -11.89 10.64 -5.20
CA MET A 71 -10.90 11.67 -4.85
C MET A 71 -10.82 12.80 -5.88
N VAL A 72 -10.87 12.48 -7.18
CA VAL A 72 -10.85 13.51 -8.22
C VAL A 72 -12.17 14.28 -8.32
N SER A 73 -13.29 13.67 -7.89
CA SER A 73 -14.59 14.35 -7.87
C SER A 73 -14.76 15.30 -6.67
N ASP A 74 -13.94 15.14 -5.63
CA ASP A 74 -13.95 16.00 -4.45
C ASP A 74 -13.03 17.22 -4.64
N LYS A 75 -13.61 18.42 -4.53
CA LYS A 75 -12.89 19.70 -4.75
C LYS A 75 -11.70 19.92 -3.79
N LYS A 76 -11.70 19.30 -2.62
CA LYS A 76 -10.58 19.40 -1.66
C LYS A 76 -9.47 18.43 -2.05
N GLN A 77 -9.83 17.21 -2.42
CA GLN A 77 -8.89 16.12 -2.70
C GLN A 77 -8.27 16.23 -4.11
N ILE A 78 -8.98 16.76 -5.09
CA ILE A 78 -8.45 16.94 -6.46
C ILE A 78 -7.16 17.79 -6.50
N ASN A 79 -6.99 18.71 -5.55
CA ASN A 79 -5.77 19.53 -5.44
C ASN A 79 -4.50 18.69 -5.25
N TYR A 80 -4.61 17.48 -4.72
CA TYR A 80 -3.50 16.56 -4.61
C TYR A 80 -3.02 16.06 -5.98
N PHE A 81 -3.92 15.90 -6.95
CA PHE A 81 -3.60 15.49 -8.32
C PHE A 81 -3.23 16.67 -9.23
N LEU A 82 -3.69 17.88 -8.91
CA LEU A 82 -3.46 19.08 -9.72
C LEU A 82 -2.16 19.82 -9.36
N LYS A 83 -1.58 19.55 -8.19
CA LYS A 83 -0.24 20.05 -7.85
C LYS A 83 0.78 19.20 -8.61
N SER A 84 1.19 19.66 -9.79
CA SER A 84 2.38 19.09 -10.44
C SER A 84 3.56 19.13 -9.46
N PRO A 85 4.34 18.05 -9.30
CA PRO A 85 5.60 18.14 -8.56
C PRO A 85 6.45 19.21 -9.24
N LYS A 86 6.89 20.20 -8.46
CA LYS A 86 7.96 21.13 -8.86
C LYS A 86 9.29 20.41 -8.84
#